data_AF-A0A1S1P1F6-F1
#
_entry.id   AF-A0A1S1P1F6-F1
#
_cell.length_a   1.000
_cell.length_b   1.000
_cell.length_c   1.000
_cell.angle_alpha   90.00
_cell.angle_beta   90.00
_cell.angle_gamma   90.00
#
_symmetry.space_group_name_H-M   'P 1'
#
loop_
_entity.id
_entity.type
_entity.pdbx_description
1 polymer ?
#
loop_
_entity_poly.entity_id
_entity_poly.type
_entity_poly.pdbx_seq_one_letter_code
_entity_poly.pdbx_strand_id
1 'polypeptide(L)'
;MNYRCLPWLIALTLLLGGCQIEQEKQTAGIQCYTHGIPTLVDNACMLPTWVAFGLKSQTADKDWRDQVLEYMDGDTLREKLVRATALAWGDPEHWSEANRLFEDNIDHAPADIRPLLEQWQGELELRRHMQANSHQRGQNTAELKARIDKLKAENDRLSAKLDALTAIEESMNQRRSSP
;
A
#
# COMPACT_ATOMS: atom_id res chain seq x y z
N MET A 1 25.71 17.51 54.29
CA MET A 1 25.43 17.48 52.85
C MET A 1 24.81 16.14 52.52
N ASN A 2 23.62 16.20 51.93
CA ASN A 2 22.64 15.12 51.81
C ASN A 2 23.01 14.16 50.67
N TYR A 3 23.06 12.85 50.96
CA TYR A 3 22.97 11.80 49.94
C TYR A 3 21.57 11.19 50.00
N ARG A 4 20.60 11.84 49.35
CA ARG A 4 19.27 11.31 49.03
C ARG A 4 19.04 11.62 47.57
N CYS A 5 19.16 10.61 46.71
CA CYS A 5 18.57 10.47 45.37
C CYS A 5 19.41 9.49 44.55
N LEU A 6 19.36 8.18 44.82
CA LEU A 6 19.80 7.19 43.83
C LEU A 6 19.30 5.74 43.99
N PRO A 7 18.09 5.43 44.53
CA PRO A 7 17.54 4.08 44.35
C PRO A 7 16.66 3.95 43.09
N TRP A 8 16.38 5.03 42.35
CA TRP A 8 15.39 5.02 41.27
C TRP A 8 15.93 4.72 39.86
N LEU A 9 17.27 4.63 39.68
CA LEU A 9 17.88 4.38 38.38
C LEU A 9 18.09 2.89 38.05
N ILE A 10 18.01 1.99 39.03
CA ILE A 10 18.25 0.55 38.80
C ILE A 10 16.95 -0.20 38.43
N ALA A 11 15.78 0.35 38.78
CA ALA A 11 14.49 -0.27 38.46
C ALA A 11 14.05 -0.06 37.00
N LEU A 12 14.56 0.96 36.31
CA LEU A 12 14.15 1.27 34.93
C LEU A 12 14.89 0.43 33.87
N THR A 13 16.08 -0.10 34.19
CA THR A 13 16.85 -0.93 33.25
C THR A 13 16.41 -2.39 33.19
N LEU A 14 15.57 -2.86 34.14
CA LEU A 14 15.06 -4.24 34.18
C LEU A 14 13.75 -4.44 33.39
N LEU A 15 13.15 -3.37 32.86
CA LEU A 15 11.91 -3.43 32.08
C LEU A 15 12.11 -3.44 30.55
N LEU A 16 13.35 -3.36 30.08
CA LEU A 16 13.71 -3.49 28.65
C LEU A 16 14.24 -4.88 28.27
N GLY A 17 14.28 -5.83 29.22
CA GLY A 17 14.61 -7.23 28.97
C GLY A 17 13.40 -8.06 28.54
N GLY A 18 12.66 -7.61 27.53
CA GLY A 18 11.59 -8.38 26.90
C GLY A 18 12.10 -9.09 25.64
N CYS A 19 11.90 -10.41 25.58
CA CYS A 19 12.22 -11.34 24.48
C CYS A 19 13.70 -11.68 24.26
N GLN A 20 14.25 -12.52 25.13
CA GLN A 20 15.22 -13.53 24.71
C GLN A 20 14.61 -14.91 25.00
N ILE A 21 13.73 -15.35 24.12
CA ILE A 21 13.45 -16.78 23.94
C ILE A 21 14.01 -17.10 22.56
N GLU A 22 15.34 -17.18 22.49
CA GLU A 22 16.03 -17.84 21.40
C GLU A 22 15.87 -19.35 21.67
N GLN A 23 14.69 -19.89 21.34
CA GLN A 23 14.57 -21.33 21.17
C GLN A 23 15.36 -21.69 19.92
N GLU A 24 16.66 -21.89 20.12
CA GLU A 24 17.54 -22.55 19.18
C GLU A 24 17.07 -24.02 19.08
N LYS A 25 15.92 -24.24 18.45
CA LYS A 25 15.58 -25.54 17.91
C LYS A 25 16.58 -25.77 16.79
N GLN A 26 17.65 -26.47 17.15
CA GLN A 26 18.49 -27.22 16.21
C GLN A 26 17.58 -28.15 15.41
N THR A 27 17.04 -27.58 14.34
CA THR A 27 16.43 -28.30 13.25
C THR A 27 17.65 -28.86 12.52
N ALA A 28 17.93 -30.16 12.68
CA ALA A 28 18.88 -30.85 11.83
C ALA A 28 18.56 -30.45 10.39
N GLY A 29 19.49 -29.73 9.75
CA GLY A 29 19.18 -28.76 8.70
C GLY A 29 18.49 -29.38 7.49
N ILE A 30 17.19 -29.18 7.38
CA ILE A 30 16.47 -29.43 6.13
C ILE A 30 16.91 -28.32 5.17
N GLN A 31 17.82 -28.65 4.26
CA GLN A 31 18.30 -27.72 3.26
C GLN A 31 17.32 -27.70 2.08
N CYS A 32 16.42 -26.72 2.08
CA CYS A 32 15.47 -26.52 0.99
C CYS A 32 16.09 -25.68 -0.12
N TYR A 33 15.90 -26.10 -1.37
CA TYR A 33 16.25 -25.28 -2.53
C TYR A 33 15.17 -24.21 -2.72
N THR A 34 15.46 -22.97 -2.29
CA THR A 34 14.53 -21.84 -2.23
C THR A 34 14.60 -20.92 -3.45
N HIS A 35 15.21 -21.37 -4.54
CA HIS A 35 15.27 -20.64 -5.80
C HIS A 35 14.25 -21.21 -6.79
N GLY A 36 13.55 -20.33 -7.51
CA GLY A 36 12.62 -20.72 -8.57
C GLY A 36 11.17 -20.84 -8.10
N ILE A 37 10.38 -21.55 -8.89
CA ILE A 37 8.92 -21.63 -8.73
C ILE A 37 8.56 -22.77 -7.75
N PRO A 38 7.79 -22.48 -6.69
CA PRO A 38 7.48 -23.47 -5.66
C PRO A 38 6.54 -24.55 -6.19
N THR A 39 6.46 -25.65 -5.44
CA THR A 39 5.53 -26.75 -5.72
C THR A 39 4.49 -26.88 -4.59
N LEU A 40 3.41 -27.59 -4.87
CA LEU A 40 2.39 -27.95 -3.86
C LEU A 40 2.63 -29.36 -3.30
N VAL A 41 3.83 -29.92 -3.47
CA VAL A 41 4.16 -31.25 -2.95
C VAL A 41 4.30 -31.14 -1.45
N ASP A 42 3.48 -31.91 -0.73
CA ASP A 42 3.49 -31.96 0.73
C ASP A 42 4.80 -32.59 1.25
N ASN A 43 5.72 -31.70 1.62
CA ASN A 43 7.00 -32.04 2.21
C ASN A 43 7.52 -30.85 3.03
N ALA A 44 8.58 -31.07 3.80
CA ALA A 44 9.17 -30.07 4.69
C ALA A 44 9.66 -28.78 3.98
N CYS A 45 9.84 -28.80 2.66
CA CYS A 45 10.28 -27.66 1.87
C CYS A 45 9.15 -26.89 1.17
N MET A 46 7.90 -27.36 1.23
CA MET A 46 6.77 -26.66 0.61
C MET A 46 6.67 -25.22 1.14
N LEU A 47 6.46 -25.05 2.44
CA LEU A 47 6.33 -23.71 3.04
C LEU A 47 7.58 -22.83 2.82
N PRO A 48 8.82 -23.30 3.09
CA PRO A 48 10.02 -22.49 2.83
C PRO A 48 10.17 -22.02 1.39
N THR A 49 9.83 -22.86 0.40
CA THR A 49 9.93 -22.47 -1.01
C THR A 49 8.86 -21.46 -1.42
N TRP A 50 7.63 -21.59 -0.91
CA TRP A 50 6.58 -20.59 -1.10
C TRP A 50 6.93 -19.25 -0.46
N VAL A 51 7.45 -19.25 0.78
CA VAL A 51 7.91 -18.03 1.46
C VAL A 51 9.01 -17.34 0.64
N ALA A 52 10.01 -18.08 0.19
CA ALA A 52 11.09 -17.53 -0.63
C ALA A 52 10.57 -16.94 -1.95
N PHE A 53 9.61 -17.62 -2.60
CA PHE A 53 8.98 -17.12 -3.81
C PHE A 53 8.19 -15.83 -3.57
N GLY A 54 7.41 -15.74 -2.50
CA GLY A 54 6.66 -14.54 -2.14
C GLY A 54 7.56 -13.35 -1.75
N LEU A 55 8.71 -13.60 -1.12
CA LEU A 55 9.72 -12.57 -0.87
C LEU A 55 10.39 -12.11 -2.18
N LYS A 56 10.65 -13.04 -3.10
CA LYS A 56 11.18 -12.70 -4.41
C LYS A 56 10.18 -11.87 -5.21
N SER A 57 8.89 -12.23 -5.23
CA SER A 57 7.87 -11.48 -5.99
C SER A 57 7.71 -10.03 -5.53
N GLN A 58 7.88 -9.77 -4.23
CA GLN A 58 7.85 -8.41 -3.64
C GLN A 58 8.95 -7.49 -4.18
N THR A 59 10.11 -8.05 -4.51
CA THR A 59 11.30 -7.30 -4.94
C THR A 59 11.65 -7.50 -6.41
N ALA A 60 10.88 -8.33 -7.12
CA ALA A 60 11.11 -8.65 -8.51
C ALA A 60 10.82 -7.46 -9.44
N ASP A 61 11.52 -7.44 -10.56
CA ASP A 61 11.27 -6.52 -11.67
C ASP A 61 10.18 -7.05 -12.61
N LYS A 62 9.90 -6.29 -13.66
CA LYS A 62 8.92 -6.66 -14.68
C LYS A 62 9.36 -7.90 -15.47
N ASP A 63 10.63 -7.99 -15.85
CA ASP A 63 11.14 -9.12 -16.64
C ASP A 63 10.98 -10.46 -15.91
N TRP A 64 11.27 -10.50 -14.61
CA TRP A 64 11.02 -11.69 -13.79
C TRP A 64 9.54 -12.04 -13.74
N ARG A 65 8.66 -11.05 -13.59
CA ARG A 65 7.21 -11.27 -13.57
C ARG A 65 6.72 -11.83 -14.91
N ASP A 66 7.10 -11.19 -16.01
CA ASP A 66 6.70 -11.62 -17.36
C ASP A 66 7.15 -13.07 -17.63
N GLN A 67 8.38 -13.45 -17.24
CA GLN A 67 8.88 -14.83 -17.33
C GLN A 67 8.08 -15.82 -16.48
N VAL A 68 7.75 -15.45 -15.24
CA VAL A 68 6.92 -16.31 -14.37
C VAL A 68 5.53 -16.50 -14.95
N LEU A 69 4.92 -15.45 -15.49
CA LEU A 69 3.58 -15.49 -16.07
C LEU A 69 3.55 -16.31 -17.36
N GLU A 70 4.59 -16.19 -18.19
CA GLU A 70 4.75 -17.01 -19.40
C GLU A 70 4.90 -18.50 -19.04
N TYR A 71 5.75 -18.82 -18.07
CA TYR A 71 5.98 -20.21 -17.67
C TYR A 71 4.76 -20.83 -16.94
N MET A 72 3.92 -20.01 -16.31
CA MET A 72 2.76 -20.44 -15.52
C MET A 72 1.42 -20.15 -16.23
N ASP A 73 1.37 -20.24 -17.56
CA ASP A 73 0.16 -19.96 -18.35
C ASP A 73 -0.98 -20.99 -18.18
N GLY A 74 -0.66 -22.17 -17.64
CA GLY A 74 -1.60 -23.28 -17.46
C GLY A 74 -2.70 -23.09 -16.40
N ASP A 75 -3.51 -24.12 -16.21
CA ASP A 75 -4.72 -24.08 -15.37
C ASP A 75 -4.64 -24.88 -14.07
N THR A 76 -3.48 -25.44 -13.74
CA THR A 76 -3.32 -26.18 -12.49
C THR A 76 -3.42 -25.26 -11.28
N LEU A 77 -3.81 -25.83 -10.13
CA LEU A 77 -3.86 -25.09 -8.86
C LEU A 77 -2.53 -24.38 -8.55
N ARG A 78 -1.41 -25.07 -8.78
CA ARG A 78 -0.07 -24.52 -8.58
C ARG A 78 0.16 -23.29 -9.46
N GLU A 79 -0.11 -23.40 -10.76
CA GLU A 79 0.10 -22.30 -11.71
C GLU A 79 -0.76 -21.09 -11.37
N LYS A 80 -2.04 -21.31 -11.04
CA LYS A 80 -2.96 -20.24 -10.59
C LYS A 80 -2.46 -19.51 -9.35
N LEU A 81 -2.03 -20.25 -8.33
CA LEU A 81 -1.50 -19.65 -7.09
C LEU A 81 -0.15 -18.94 -7.31
N VAL A 82 0.74 -19.50 -8.13
CA VAL A 82 2.01 -18.86 -8.49
C VAL A 82 1.78 -17.55 -9.24
N ARG A 83 0.87 -17.54 -10.24
CA ARG A 83 0.47 -16.32 -10.95
C ARG A 83 -0.13 -15.30 -9.99
N ALA A 84 -1.04 -15.73 -9.10
CA ALA A 84 -1.65 -14.85 -8.11
C ALA A 84 -0.57 -14.12 -7.28
N THR A 85 0.39 -14.87 -6.75
CA THR A 85 1.51 -14.31 -5.96
C THR A 85 2.40 -13.38 -6.79
N ALA A 86 2.71 -13.72 -8.04
CA ALA A 86 3.52 -12.86 -8.92
C ALA A 86 2.83 -11.54 -9.26
N LEU A 87 1.51 -11.56 -9.52
CA LEU A 87 0.70 -10.39 -9.84
C LEU A 87 0.39 -9.53 -8.61
N ALA A 88 0.23 -10.12 -7.42
CA ALA A 88 -0.17 -9.42 -6.19
C ALA A 88 0.82 -8.33 -5.72
N TRP A 89 2.08 -8.44 -6.14
CA TRP A 89 3.14 -7.48 -5.82
C TRP A 89 3.61 -6.69 -7.04
N GLY A 90 3.02 -6.95 -8.21
CA GLY A 90 3.28 -6.21 -9.44
C GLY A 90 2.44 -4.95 -9.54
N ASP A 91 2.19 -4.54 -10.78
CA ASP A 91 1.49 -3.29 -11.07
C ASP A 91 0.03 -3.32 -10.62
N PRO A 92 -0.53 -2.18 -10.17
CA PRO A 92 -1.89 -2.14 -9.65
C PRO A 92 -2.99 -2.57 -10.62
N GLU A 93 -2.72 -2.48 -11.93
CA GLU A 93 -3.62 -2.96 -12.98
C GLU A 93 -3.90 -4.47 -12.88
N HIS A 94 -2.95 -5.24 -12.34
CA HIS A 94 -3.06 -6.69 -12.19
C HIS A 94 -3.63 -7.13 -10.83
N TRP A 95 -3.76 -6.22 -9.86
CA TRP A 95 -4.17 -6.57 -8.50
C TRP A 95 -5.56 -7.17 -8.42
N SER A 96 -6.48 -6.77 -9.32
CA SER A 96 -7.81 -7.38 -9.36
C SER A 96 -7.78 -8.82 -9.85
N GLU A 97 -6.90 -9.14 -10.79
CA GLU A 97 -6.72 -10.50 -11.29
C GLU A 97 -6.04 -11.39 -10.24
N ALA A 98 -4.99 -10.88 -9.60
CA ALA A 98 -4.30 -11.55 -8.51
C ALA A 98 -5.27 -11.96 -7.38
N ASN A 99 -6.13 -11.02 -6.97
CA ASN A 99 -7.11 -11.27 -5.91
C ASN A 99 -8.11 -12.35 -6.30
N ARG A 100 -8.66 -12.30 -7.52
CA ARG A 100 -9.59 -13.32 -8.02
C ARG A 100 -8.93 -14.69 -8.05
N LEU A 101 -7.68 -14.78 -8.50
CA LEU A 101 -6.94 -16.04 -8.48
C LEU A 101 -6.76 -16.57 -7.05
N PHE A 102 -6.54 -15.72 -6.05
CA PHE A 102 -6.51 -16.15 -4.65
C PHE A 102 -7.88 -16.63 -4.17
N GLU A 103 -8.94 -15.84 -4.37
CA GLU A 103 -10.32 -16.18 -3.97
C GLU A 103 -10.76 -17.53 -4.52
N ASP A 104 -10.47 -17.80 -5.79
CA ASP A 104 -10.92 -19.02 -6.48
C ASP A 104 -10.12 -20.26 -6.09
N ASN A 105 -8.93 -20.12 -5.48
CA ASN A 105 -7.97 -21.23 -5.38
C ASN A 105 -7.42 -21.50 -3.97
N ILE A 106 -7.46 -20.55 -3.02
CA ILE A 106 -6.89 -20.73 -1.68
C ILE A 106 -7.53 -21.93 -0.94
N ASP A 107 -8.83 -22.13 -1.09
CA ASP A 107 -9.54 -23.23 -0.42
C ASP A 107 -9.13 -24.63 -0.89
N HIS A 108 -8.51 -24.71 -2.07
CA HIS A 108 -7.98 -25.95 -2.63
C HIS A 108 -6.50 -26.17 -2.30
N ALA A 109 -5.83 -25.18 -1.71
CA ALA A 109 -4.43 -25.28 -1.33
C ALA A 109 -4.21 -26.24 -0.14
N PRO A 110 -3.03 -26.90 -0.05
CA PRO A 110 -2.62 -27.65 1.12
C PRO A 110 -2.73 -26.83 2.41
N ALA A 111 -3.15 -27.47 3.49
CA ALA A 111 -3.43 -26.80 4.77
C ALA A 111 -2.22 -26.02 5.31
N ASP A 112 -1.01 -26.52 5.10
CA ASP A 112 0.23 -25.90 5.62
C ASP A 112 0.59 -24.57 4.96
N ILE A 113 0.14 -24.32 3.71
CA ILE A 113 0.41 -23.04 3.02
C ILE A 113 -0.80 -22.11 2.98
N ARG A 114 -2.01 -22.62 3.23
CA ARG A 114 -3.25 -21.84 3.14
C ARG A 114 -3.20 -20.54 3.96
N PRO A 115 -2.75 -20.54 5.24
CA PRO A 115 -2.70 -19.31 6.03
C PRO A 115 -1.76 -18.25 5.43
N LEU A 116 -0.66 -18.67 4.79
CA LEU A 116 0.26 -17.75 4.12
C LEU A 116 -0.40 -17.07 2.92
N LEU A 117 -1.15 -17.85 2.13
CA LEU A 117 -1.87 -17.33 0.96
C LEU A 117 -3.00 -16.39 1.36
N GLU A 118 -3.77 -16.73 2.40
CA GLU A 118 -4.82 -15.87 2.98
C GLU A 118 -4.24 -14.54 3.48
N GLN A 119 -3.09 -14.59 4.15
CA GLN A 119 -2.39 -13.37 4.59
C GLN A 119 -2.03 -12.50 3.38
N TRP A 120 -1.45 -13.06 2.33
CA TRP A 120 -1.08 -12.29 1.13
C TRP A 120 -2.28 -11.71 0.40
N GLN A 121 -3.40 -12.44 0.33
CA GLN A 121 -4.65 -11.92 -0.20
C GLN A 121 -5.15 -10.72 0.61
N GLY A 122 -5.18 -10.83 1.94
CA GLY A 122 -5.60 -9.74 2.81
C GLY A 122 -4.71 -8.50 2.67
N GLU A 123 -3.40 -8.68 2.55
CA GLU A 123 -2.46 -7.59 2.29
C GLU A 123 -2.68 -6.93 0.92
N LEU A 124 -2.98 -7.74 -0.11
CA LEU A 124 -3.32 -7.25 -1.44
C LEU A 124 -4.61 -6.42 -1.41
N GLU A 125 -5.65 -6.90 -0.75
CA GLU A 125 -6.91 -6.19 -0.61
C GLU A 125 -6.73 -4.86 0.13
N LEU A 126 -5.91 -4.85 1.19
CA LEU A 126 -5.56 -3.62 1.89
C LEU A 126 -4.89 -2.60 0.97
N ARG A 127 -3.91 -3.03 0.15
CA ARG A 127 -3.25 -2.15 -0.84
C ARG A 127 -4.24 -1.59 -1.87
N ARG A 128 -5.13 -2.45 -2.39
CA ARG A 128 -6.19 -2.03 -3.33
C ARG A 128 -7.09 -0.97 -2.72
N HIS A 129 -7.53 -1.17 -1.48
CA HIS A 129 -8.36 -0.21 -0.76
C HIS A 129 -7.63 1.12 -0.53
N MET A 130 -6.36 1.09 -0.14
CA MET A 130 -5.54 2.31 0.03
C MET A 130 -5.37 3.08 -1.29
N GLN A 131 -5.18 2.38 -2.41
CA GLN A 131 -5.06 3.00 -3.72
C GLN A 131 -6.37 3.66 -4.16
N ALA A 132 -7.51 2.96 -4.01
CA ALA A 132 -8.83 3.50 -4.32
C ALA A 132 -9.12 4.79 -3.53
N ASN A 133 -8.82 4.78 -2.23
CA ASN A 133 -8.99 5.96 -1.36
C ASN A 133 -8.06 7.11 -1.75
N SER A 134 -6.84 6.81 -2.18
CA SER A 134 -5.87 7.82 -2.63
C SER A 134 -6.35 8.50 -3.92
N HIS A 135 -6.88 7.73 -4.87
CA HIS A 135 -7.48 8.26 -6.09
C HIS A 135 -8.69 9.15 -5.78
N GLN A 136 -9.60 8.70 -4.92
CA GLN A 136 -10.77 9.48 -4.53
C GLN A 136 -10.38 10.80 -3.84
N ARG A 137 -9.40 10.78 -2.93
CA ARG A 137 -8.91 11.99 -2.26
C ARG A 137 -8.25 12.96 -3.24
N GLY A 138 -7.50 12.44 -4.22
CA GLY A 138 -6.90 13.24 -5.28
C GLY A 138 -7.95 13.96 -6.14
N GLN A 139 -9.01 13.24 -6.54
CA GLN A 139 -10.14 13.81 -7.29
C GLN A 139 -10.85 14.91 -6.50
N ASN A 140 -11.18 14.66 -5.23
CA ASN A 140 -11.82 15.66 -4.37
C ASN A 140 -10.97 16.93 -4.21
N THR A 141 -9.65 16.79 -4.15
CA THR A 141 -8.71 17.91 -4.04
C THR A 141 -8.67 18.73 -5.33
N ALA A 142 -8.67 18.07 -6.49
CA ALA A 142 -8.73 18.72 -7.79
C ALA A 142 -10.05 19.50 -7.97
N GLU A 143 -11.18 18.91 -7.58
CA GLU A 143 -12.48 19.56 -7.62
C GLU A 143 -12.54 20.79 -6.70
N LEU A 144 -12.04 20.66 -5.46
CA LEU A 144 -11.98 21.78 -4.52
C LEU A 144 -11.13 22.92 -5.05
N LYS A 145 -9.98 22.61 -5.65
CA LYS A 145 -9.10 23.60 -6.28
C LYS A 145 -9.81 24.35 -7.42
N ALA A 146 -10.49 23.62 -8.31
CA ALA A 146 -11.27 24.24 -9.39
C ALA A 146 -12.37 25.16 -8.85
N ARG A 147 -13.02 24.79 -7.73
CA ARG A 147 -14.03 25.62 -7.08
C ARG A 147 -13.44 26.90 -6.49
N ILE A 148 -12.28 26.81 -5.84
CA ILE A 148 -11.55 27.99 -5.31
C ILE A 148 -11.17 28.94 -6.44
N ASP A 149 -10.61 28.41 -7.53
CA ASP A 149 -10.19 29.23 -8.68
C ASP A 149 -11.39 29.94 -9.32
N LYS A 150 -12.55 29.28 -9.41
CA LYS A 150 -13.80 29.89 -9.88
C LYS A 150 -14.29 31.01 -8.96
N LEU A 151 -14.31 30.78 -7.64
CA LEU A 151 -14.74 31.80 -6.67
C LEU A 151 -13.81 33.01 -6.66
N LYS A 152 -12.50 32.80 -6.84
CA LYS A 152 -11.52 33.88 -6.97
C LYS A 152 -11.79 34.73 -8.21
N ALA A 153 -12.01 34.11 -9.37
CA ALA A 153 -12.34 34.83 -10.59
C ALA A 153 -13.66 35.61 -10.48
N GLU A 154 -14.65 35.07 -9.77
CA GLU A 154 -15.90 35.77 -9.50
C GLU A 154 -15.69 36.98 -8.57
N ASN A 155 -14.88 36.84 -7.52
CA ASN A 155 -14.52 37.94 -6.63
C ASN A 155 -13.80 39.06 -7.39
N ASP A 156 -12.78 38.73 -8.18
CA ASP A 156 -12.04 39.69 -8.99
C ASP A 156 -12.96 40.45 -9.96
N ARG A 157 -13.92 39.73 -10.58
CA ARG A 157 -14.93 40.34 -11.46
C ARG A 157 -15.87 41.27 -10.71
N LEU A 158 -16.30 40.91 -9.51
CA LEU A 158 -17.18 41.75 -8.68
C LEU A 158 -16.43 42.99 -8.17
N SER A 159 -15.17 42.85 -7.76
CA SER A 159 -14.32 43.97 -7.36
C SER A 159 -14.15 44.96 -8.51
N ALA A 160 -13.81 44.48 -9.71
CA ALA A 160 -13.68 45.36 -10.87
C ALA A 160 -14.98 46.11 -11.22
N LYS A 161 -16.14 45.49 -10.98
CA LYS A 161 -17.44 46.17 -11.15
C LYS A 161 -17.67 47.26 -10.10
N LEU A 162 -17.29 47.01 -8.85
CA LEU A 162 -17.39 48.01 -7.79
C LEU A 162 -16.48 49.20 -8.09
N ASP A 163 -15.22 48.96 -8.47
CA ASP A 163 -14.29 50.02 -8.84
C ASP A 163 -14.82 50.88 -10.00
N ALA A 164 -15.41 50.23 -11.01
CA ALA A 164 -16.04 50.94 -12.12
C ALA A 164 -17.23 51.80 -11.68
N LEU A 165 -18.07 51.31 -10.76
CA LEU A 165 -19.20 52.08 -10.22
C LEU A 165 -18.72 53.26 -9.36
N THR A 166 -17.67 53.06 -8.56
CA THR A 166 -17.05 54.13 -7.77
C THR A 166 -16.47 55.23 -8.67
N ALA A 167 -15.75 54.85 -9.73
CA ALA A 167 -15.21 55.83 -10.69
C ALA A 167 -16.32 56.64 -11.40
N ILE A 168 -17.46 56.00 -11.71
CA ILE A 168 -18.63 56.69 -12.25
C ILE A 168 -19.16 57.71 -11.22
N GLU A 169 -19.31 57.32 -9.96
CA GLU A 169 -19.79 58.20 -8.90
C GLU A 169 -18.88 59.42 -8.69
N GLU A 170 -17.57 59.20 -8.60
CA GLU A 170 -16.58 60.28 -8.48
C GLU A 170 -16.67 61.25 -9.66
N SER A 171 -16.79 60.73 -10.90
CA SER A 171 -16.92 61.56 -12.09
C SER A 171 -18.21 62.39 -12.11
N MET A 172 -19.32 61.85 -11.61
CA MET A 172 -20.59 62.57 -11.49
C MET A 172 -20.49 63.68 -10.43
N ASN A 173 -19.81 63.40 -9.32
CA ASN A 173 -19.66 64.36 -8.24
C ASN A 173 -18.77 65.55 -8.67
N GLN A 174 -17.70 65.30 -9.42
CA GLN A 174 -16.84 66.34 -10.01
C GLN A 174 -17.60 67.25 -10.99
N ARG A 175 -18.51 66.69 -11.80
CA ARG A 175 -19.37 67.47 -12.71
C ARG A 175 -20.38 68.35 -11.98
N ARG A 176 -20.88 67.91 -10.82
CA ARG A 176 -21.85 68.68 -10.02
C ARG A 176 -21.20 69.78 -9.16
N SER A 177 -19.91 69.64 -8.85
CA SER A 177 -19.16 70.57 -8.00
C SER A 177 -18.28 71.55 -8.78
N SER A 178 -18.17 71.40 -10.11
CA SER A 178 -17.66 72.47 -10.99
C SER A 178 -18.79 73.47 -11.30
N PRO A 179 -18.63 74.76 -10.97
CA PRO A 179 -19.66 75.80 -11.17
C PRO A 179 -19.93 76.12 -12.64
#